data_AF-A0A966QA15-F1
#
_entry.id   AF-A0A966QA15-F1
#
_cell.length_a   1.000
_cell.length_b   1.000
_cell.length_c   1.000
_cell.angle_alpha   90.00
_cell.angle_beta   90.00
_cell.angle_gamma   90.00
#
_symmetry.space_group_name_H-M   'P 1'
#
loop_
_entity.id
_entity.type
_entity.pdbx_description
1 polymer ?
#
loop_
_entity_poly.entity_id
_entity_poly.type
_entity_poly.pdbx_seq_one_letter_code
_entity_poly.pdbx_strand_id
1 'polypeptide(L)'
;LCYANYKKMLDAGIAREVARAVLPVALYSSMYVTMNARALMNFLSLRTSRADSHFPSYPQREIEMVAEKMEEHFARLMPITYGAFQKSGRVAP
;
A
#
# COMPACT_ATOMS: atom_id res chain seq x y z
N LEU A 1 -20.77 8.78 -13.38
CA LEU A 1 -20.62 9.30 -14.77
C LEU A 1 -19.30 8.86 -15.43
N CYS A 2 -18.16 8.85 -14.74
CA CYS A 2 -16.84 8.50 -15.31
C CYS A 2 -16.81 7.19 -16.13
N TYR A 3 -17.34 6.09 -15.58
CA TYR A 3 -17.35 4.80 -16.28
C TYR A 3 -18.19 4.81 -17.56
N ALA A 4 -19.33 5.52 -17.56
CA ALA A 4 -20.16 5.67 -18.75
C ALA A 4 -19.44 6.47 -19.85
N ASN A 5 -18.70 7.53 -19.48
CA ASN A 5 -17.90 8.29 -20.44
C ASN A 5 -16.74 7.47 -21.01
N TYR A 6 -16.05 6.69 -20.16
CA TYR A 6 -15.04 5.74 -20.61
C TYR A 6 -15.61 4.79 -21.67
N LYS A 7 -16.79 4.21 -21.43
CA LYS A 7 -17.49 3.33 -22.39
C LYS A 7 -17.82 4.05 -23.71
N LYS A 8 -18.39 5.26 -23.66
CA LYS A 8 -18.69 6.05 -24.88
C LYS A 8 -17.44 6.32 -25.72
N MET A 9 -16.31 6.61 -25.09
CA MET A 9 -15.04 6.84 -25.79
C MET A 9 -14.55 5.57 -26.48
N LEU A 10 -14.65 4.41 -25.81
CA LEU A 10 -14.32 3.12 -26.42
C LEU A 10 -15.22 2.81 -27.61
N ASP A 11 -16.53 3.04 -27.49
CA ASP A 11 -17.51 2.78 -28.55
C ASP A 11 -17.26 3.70 -29.78
N ALA A 12 -16.66 4.87 -29.57
CA ALA A 12 -16.22 5.79 -30.62
C ALA A 12 -14.83 5.46 -31.22
N GLY A 13 -14.21 4.33 -30.82
CA GLY A 13 -12.91 3.90 -31.34
C GLY A 13 -11.69 4.61 -30.74
N ILE A 14 -11.86 5.38 -29.65
CA ILE A 14 -10.73 6.03 -28.97
C ILE A 14 -9.85 4.97 -28.30
N ALA A 15 -8.53 5.09 -28.45
CA ALA A 15 -7.56 4.19 -27.86
C ALA A 15 -7.73 4.07 -26.32
N ARG A 16 -7.60 2.85 -25.80
CA ARG A 16 -7.84 2.54 -24.36
C ARG A 16 -6.99 3.38 -23.40
N GLU A 17 -5.75 3.70 -23.78
CA GLU A 17 -4.82 4.49 -22.97
C GLU A 17 -5.23 5.97 -22.84
N VAL A 18 -5.92 6.50 -23.86
CA VAL A 18 -6.50 7.85 -23.84
C VAL A 18 -7.84 7.82 -23.12
N ALA A 19 -8.70 6.85 -23.45
CA ALA A 19 -10.03 6.72 -22.85
C ALA A 19 -9.96 6.58 -21.33
N ARG A 20 -8.99 5.83 -20.78
CA ARG A 20 -8.87 5.62 -19.32
C ARG A 20 -8.57 6.90 -18.53
N ALA A 21 -8.18 8.00 -19.17
CA ALA A 21 -7.87 9.27 -18.50
C ALA A 21 -9.09 9.86 -17.76
N VAL A 22 -10.31 9.47 -18.13
CA VAL A 22 -11.54 9.91 -17.45
C VAL A 22 -11.90 9.05 -16.23
N LEU A 23 -11.21 7.93 -16.01
CA LEU A 23 -11.43 7.06 -14.85
C LEU A 23 -10.81 7.69 -13.60
N PRO A 24 -11.48 7.60 -12.43
CA PRO A 24 -10.98 8.20 -11.21
C PRO A 24 -9.80 7.40 -10.63
N VAL A 25 -9.01 8.05 -9.77
CA VAL A 25 -7.91 7.38 -9.03
C VAL A 25 -8.40 6.34 -8.01
N ALA A 26 -9.70 6.33 -7.70
CA ALA A 26 -10.34 5.31 -6.87
C ALA A 26 -10.63 3.99 -7.62
N LEU A 27 -10.21 3.88 -8.89
CA LEU A 27 -10.34 2.64 -9.65
C LEU A 27 -9.43 1.56 -9.04
N TYR A 28 -10.00 0.38 -8.77
CA TYR A 28 -9.21 -0.77 -8.34
C TYR A 28 -8.16 -1.15 -9.37
N SER A 29 -6.96 -1.43 -8.87
CA SER A 29 -5.85 -1.98 -9.63
C SER A 29 -5.26 -3.16 -8.87
N SER A 30 -4.61 -4.07 -9.59
CA SER A 30 -3.96 -5.26 -9.04
C SER A 30 -2.49 -5.28 -9.44
N MET A 31 -1.62 -5.65 -8.50
CA MET A 31 -0.18 -5.72 -8.73
C MET A 31 0.45 -6.81 -7.86
N TYR A 32 1.56 -7.38 -8.32
CA TYR A 32 2.45 -8.18 -7.49
C TYR A 32 3.48 -7.27 -6.83
N VAL A 33 3.67 -7.44 -5.52
CA VAL A 33 4.65 -6.69 -4.74
C VAL A 33 5.53 -7.67 -3.99
N THR A 34 6.83 -7.61 -4.24
CA THR A 34 7.84 -8.42 -3.56
C THR A 34 8.82 -7.50 -2.84
N MET A 35 9.14 -7.83 -1.60
CA MET A 35 10.11 -7.10 -0.80
C MET A 35 10.83 -8.04 0.16
N ASN A 36 12.09 -7.72 0.48
CA ASN A 36 12.79 -8.37 1.57
C ASN A 36 12.33 -7.79 2.93
N ALA A 37 12.70 -8.45 4.03
CA ALA A 37 12.27 -8.03 5.37
C ALA A 37 12.73 -6.61 5.75
N ARG A 38 13.92 -6.18 5.29
CA ARG A 38 14.44 -4.82 5.56
C ARG A 38 13.57 -3.76 4.89
N ALA A 39 13.25 -3.96 3.62
CA ALA A 39 12.37 -3.06 2.87
C ALA A 39 10.96 -3.05 3.44
N LEU A 40 10.44 -4.20 3.89
CA LEU A 40 9.16 -4.29 4.57
C LEU A 40 9.13 -3.51 5.89
N MET A 41 10.15 -3.64 6.74
CA MET A 41 10.25 -2.87 7.98
C MET A 41 10.23 -1.36 7.69
N ASN A 42 11.01 -0.88 6.72
CA ASN A 42 11.01 0.53 6.34
C ASN A 42 9.64 1.00 5.80
N PHE A 43 8.98 0.16 5.01
CA PHE A 43 7.61 0.42 4.55
C PHE A 43 6.64 0.54 5.72
N LEU A 44 6.68 -0.40 6.68
CA LEU A 44 5.82 -0.38 7.86
C LEU A 44 6.07 0.85 8.74
N SER A 45 7.33 1.28 8.92
CA SER A 45 7.68 2.51 9.66
C SER A 45 6.98 3.74 9.11
N LEU A 46 6.77 3.81 7.79
CA LEU A 46 6.16 4.96 7.12
C LEU A 46 4.65 4.79 6.90
N ARG A 47 4.15 3.55 6.82
CA ARG A 47 2.78 3.22 6.39
C ARG A 47 1.90 2.66 7.49
N THR A 48 2.30 2.78 8.75
CA THR A 48 1.45 2.47 9.90
C THR A 48 1.47 3.61 10.92
N SER A 49 0.33 3.90 11.53
CA SER A 49 0.24 4.81 12.67
C SER A 49 0.34 4.01 13.96
N ARG A 50 1.42 4.23 14.70
CA ARG A 50 1.72 3.54 15.95
C ARG A 50 2.26 4.54 16.97
N ALA A 51 1.59 4.65 18.11
CA ALA A 51 1.91 5.63 19.15
C ALA A 51 3.29 5.38 19.81
N ASP A 52 3.76 4.13 19.77
CA ASP A 52 5.03 3.67 20.32
C ASP A 52 6.19 3.72 19.30
N SER A 53 5.94 4.21 18.08
CA SER A 53 7.01 4.38 17.10
C SER A 53 7.92 5.55 17.49
N HIS A 54 9.23 5.36 17.31
CA HIS A 54 10.22 6.42 17.53
C HIS A 54 9.99 7.62 16.59
N PHE A 55 9.47 7.37 15.38
CA PHE A 55 9.08 8.40 14.42
C PHE A 55 7.61 8.19 14.01
N PRO A 56 6.65 8.86 14.67
CA PRO A 56 5.24 8.71 14.35
C PRO A 56 4.93 9.09 12.89
N SER A 57 4.18 8.22 12.20
CA SER A 57 3.67 8.46 10.84
C SER A 57 2.14 8.56 10.83
N TYR A 58 1.61 9.32 9.87
CA TYR A 58 0.17 9.56 9.67
C TYR A 58 -0.22 9.21 8.22
N PRO A 59 -0.16 7.92 7.85
CA PRO A 59 -0.50 7.48 6.50
C PRO A 59 -2.00 7.64 6.21
N GLN A 60 -2.35 7.72 4.93
CA GLN A 60 -3.74 7.58 4.49
C GLN A 60 -4.26 6.19 4.90
N ARG A 61 -5.53 6.09 5.34
CA ARG A 61 -6.07 4.84 5.90
C ARG A 61 -5.99 3.67 4.92
N GLU A 62 -6.17 3.90 3.63
CA GLU A 62 -6.16 2.86 2.59
C GLU A 62 -4.79 2.18 2.48
N ILE A 63 -3.69 2.93 2.57
CA ILE A 63 -2.34 2.33 2.53
C ILE A 63 -1.97 1.69 3.87
N GLU A 64 -2.49 2.22 4.98
CA GLU A 64 -2.33 1.61 6.29
C GLU A 64 -3.00 0.23 6.37
N MET A 65 -4.21 0.07 5.82
CA MET A 65 -4.89 -1.23 5.72
C MET A 65 -4.06 -2.28 4.95
N VAL A 66 -3.30 -1.85 3.94
CA VAL A 66 -2.38 -2.75 3.21
C VAL A 66 -1.20 -3.11 4.10
N ALA A 67 -0.61 -2.11 4.78
CA ALA A 67 0.52 -2.31 5.67
C ALA A 67 0.18 -3.25 6.85
N GLU A 68 -1.00 -3.09 7.46
CA GLU A 68 -1.49 -3.97 8.55
C GLU A 68 -1.52 -5.44 8.12
N LYS A 69 -2.06 -5.73 6.94
CA LYS A 69 -2.10 -7.10 6.40
C LYS A 69 -0.70 -7.65 6.09
N MET A 70 0.18 -6.82 5.54
CA MET A 70 1.58 -7.23 5.31
C MET A 70 2.31 -7.50 6.64
N GLU A 71 2.05 -6.68 7.66
CA GLU A 71 2.63 -6.82 9.00
C GLU A 71 2.16 -8.09 9.71
N GLU A 72 0.89 -8.48 9.59
CA GLU A 72 0.37 -9.74 10.13
C GLU A 72 1.13 -10.96 9.56
N HIS A 73 1.41 -10.96 8.26
CA HIS A 73 2.22 -12.00 7.64
C HIS A 73 3.68 -11.96 8.09
N PHE A 74 4.26 -10.77 8.23
CA PHE A 74 5.62 -10.59 8.74
C PHE A 74 5.79 -11.14 10.16
N ALA A 75 4.86 -10.79 11.05
CA ALA A 75 4.85 -11.27 12.44
C ALA A 75 4.75 -12.80 12.52
N ARG A 76 3.97 -13.42 11.62
CA ARG A 76 3.81 -14.88 11.57
C ARG A 76 5.04 -15.59 11.02
N LEU A 77 5.63 -15.07 9.94
CA LEU A 77 6.72 -15.74 9.23
C LEU A 77 8.10 -15.48 9.87
N MET A 78 8.29 -14.31 10.50
CA MET A 78 9.57 -13.88 11.08
C MET A 78 9.37 -13.28 12.49
N PRO A 79 8.81 -14.03 13.46
CA PRO A 79 8.40 -13.49 14.76
C PRO A 79 9.56 -12.87 15.56
N ILE A 80 10.77 -13.43 15.46
CA ILE A 80 11.96 -12.91 16.17
C ILE A 80 12.35 -11.54 15.60
N THR A 81 12.44 -11.43 14.27
CA THR A 81 12.76 -10.16 13.59
C THR A 81 11.69 -9.11 13.83
N TYR A 82 10.41 -9.51 13.78
CA TYR A 82 9.29 -8.63 14.10
C TYR A 82 9.37 -8.11 15.53
N GLY A 83 9.60 -8.98 16.51
CA GLY A 83 9.77 -8.59 17.91
C GLY A 83 10.95 -7.63 18.13
N ALA A 84 12.05 -7.83 17.40
CA ALA A 84 13.20 -6.91 17.43
C ALA A 84 12.83 -5.55 16.82
N PHE A 85 12.14 -5.53 15.68
CA PHE A 85 11.65 -4.30 15.04
C PHE A 85 10.74 -3.47 15.97
N GLN A 86 9.79 -4.13 16.65
CA GLN A 86 8.93 -3.48 17.64
C GLN A 86 9.74 -2.85 18.77
N LYS A 87 10.66 -3.61 19.37
CA LYS A 87 11.51 -3.14 20.48
C LYS A 87 12.44 -2.00 20.09
N SER A 88 12.87 -1.95 18.83
CA SER A 88 13.70 -0.88 18.28
C SER A 88 12.91 0.38 17.87
N GLY A 89 11.68 0.55 18.38
CA GLY A 89 10.85 1.72 18.09
C GLY A 89 10.32 1.75 16.66
N ARG A 90 10.19 0.58 16.01
CA ARG A 90 9.76 0.43 14.62
C ARG A 90 10.65 1.18 13.62
N VAL A 91 11.96 1.22 13.88
CA VAL A 91 12.96 1.76 12.95
C VAL A 91 13.61 0.61 12.20
N ALA A 92 13.61 0.68 10.87
CA ALA A 92 14.30 -0.30 10.05
C ALA A 92 15.83 -0.22 10.28
N PRO A 93 16.53 -1.37 10.32
CA PRO A 93 17.99 -1.40 10.41
C PRO A 93 18.68 -0.93 9.12
#